data_AF-A0A968JQ38-F1
#
_entry.id   AF-A0A968JQ38-F1
#
_cell.length_a   1.000
_cell.length_b   1.000
_cell.length_c   1.000
_cell.angle_alpha   90.00
_cell.angle_beta   90.00
_cell.angle_gamma   90.00
#
_symmetry.space_group_name_H-M   'P 1'
#
loop_
_entity.id
_entity.type
_entity.pdbx_description
1 polymer ?
#
loop_
_entity_poly.entity_id
_entity_poly.type
_entity_poly.pdbx_seq_one_letter_code
_entity_poly.pdbx_strand_id
1 'polypeptide(L)'
;MKNLLILLTLFFSAVVFSQDCEKWKVFEVTLKGAETGNPFKDVSLEAVFTNGNNIDTIAGFYDGGGLFKVRFMPQVEGNWTYITRSNVKTLNGRKGRFTCTPPTGNNYGPVSVKDTFFLPMQTANHIIPSGLPVMDGFIRVTAWQTLH
;
A
#
# COMPACT_ATOMS: atom_id res chain seq x y z
N MET A 1 -32.77 36.74 -40.74
CA MET A 1 -31.33 36.98 -41.01
C MET A 1 -30.56 36.80 -39.73
N LYS A 2 -29.40 36.12 -39.81
CA LYS A 2 -28.44 35.81 -38.74
C LYS A 2 -28.76 34.56 -37.89
N ASN A 3 -28.70 33.40 -38.55
CA ASN A 3 -27.82 32.34 -38.05
C ASN A 3 -26.45 32.98 -37.81
N LEU A 4 -25.82 32.75 -36.65
CA LEU A 4 -24.37 32.56 -36.49
C LEU A 4 -23.96 32.77 -35.02
N LEU A 5 -23.09 31.87 -34.55
CA LEU A 5 -22.22 32.01 -33.38
C LEU A 5 -22.86 31.72 -32.01
N ILE A 6 -22.97 30.44 -31.62
CA ILE A 6 -22.32 29.90 -30.40
C ILE A 6 -22.03 28.40 -30.66
N LEU A 7 -20.94 28.13 -31.38
CA LEU A 7 -20.17 26.89 -31.21
C LEU A 7 -19.30 27.12 -29.96
N LEU A 8 -19.88 27.02 -28.76
CA LEU A 8 -19.07 26.94 -27.54
C LEU A 8 -18.67 25.48 -27.37
N THR A 9 -17.42 25.23 -27.70
CA THR A 9 -16.69 23.99 -27.52
C THR A 9 -17.01 23.30 -26.19
N LEU A 10 -17.70 22.17 -26.24
CA LEU A 10 -17.70 21.15 -25.17
C LEU A 10 -16.32 20.48 -25.13
N PHE A 11 -15.29 21.24 -24.80
CA PHE A 11 -14.07 20.66 -24.24
C PHE A 11 -14.37 20.41 -22.76
N PHE A 12 -15.09 19.33 -22.48
CA PHE A 12 -15.17 18.77 -21.14
C PHE A 12 -13.78 18.20 -20.82
N SER A 13 -12.86 19.09 -20.46
CA SER A 13 -11.57 18.68 -19.91
C SER A 13 -11.89 17.91 -18.65
N ALA A 14 -11.74 16.59 -18.71
CA ALA A 14 -11.82 15.75 -17.53
C ALA A 14 -10.70 16.22 -16.60
N VAL A 15 -11.06 17.03 -15.60
CA VAL A 15 -10.14 17.40 -14.52
C VAL A 15 -9.79 16.09 -13.82
N VAL A 16 -8.62 15.56 -14.15
CA VAL A 16 -8.05 14.41 -13.48
C VAL A 16 -7.53 14.92 -12.14
N PHE A 17 -8.35 14.78 -11.11
CA PHE A 17 -7.86 14.95 -9.74
C PHE A 17 -6.98 13.73 -9.41
N SER A 18 -5.66 13.92 -9.39
CA SER A 18 -4.71 12.94 -8.88
C SER A 18 -4.45 13.28 -7.42
N GLN A 19 -4.65 12.33 -6.51
CA GLN A 19 -4.29 12.50 -5.11
C GLN A 19 -2.77 12.36 -4.97
N ASP A 20 -2.13 13.17 -4.14
CA ASP A 20 -0.70 13.03 -3.84
C ASP A 20 -0.51 12.18 -2.57
N CYS A 21 0.47 11.28 -2.60
CA CYS A 21 0.92 10.49 -1.46
C CYS A 21 2.44 10.47 -1.47
N GLU A 22 3.10 10.80 -0.37
CA GLU A 22 4.56 10.67 -0.34
C GLU A 22 4.97 9.20 -0.37
N LYS A 23 6.16 8.95 -0.92
CA LYS A 23 6.89 7.70 -0.77
C LYS A 23 6.90 7.27 0.69
N TRP A 24 6.66 5.98 0.94
CA TRP A 24 6.59 5.39 2.28
C TRP A 24 5.45 5.89 3.20
N LYS A 25 4.57 6.78 2.73
CA LYS A 25 3.29 7.05 3.42
C LYS A 25 2.23 6.05 2.98
N VAL A 26 1.15 5.97 3.76
CA VAL A 26 0.01 5.10 3.45
C VAL A 26 -0.92 5.83 2.49
N PHE A 27 -1.11 5.27 1.31
CA PHE A 27 -2.22 5.56 0.41
C PHE A 27 -3.39 4.63 0.75
N GLU A 28 -4.55 5.20 1.10
CA GLU A 28 -5.74 4.45 1.49
C GLU A 28 -6.83 4.58 0.42
N VAL A 29 -7.29 3.43 -0.10
CA VAL A 29 -8.50 3.34 -0.91
C VAL A 29 -9.64 2.93 0.01
N THR A 30 -10.70 3.75 0.08
CA THR A 30 -11.92 3.43 0.83
C THR A 30 -13.07 3.17 -0.14
N LEU A 31 -13.74 2.03 0.01
CA LEU A 31 -14.84 1.58 -0.83
C LEU A 31 -16.06 1.23 0.03
N LYS A 32 -17.25 1.53 -0.48
CA LYS A 32 -18.50 1.10 0.15
C LYS A 32 -18.95 -0.24 -0.42
N GLY A 33 -18.97 -1.26 0.44
CA GLY A 33 -19.51 -2.59 0.15
C GLY A 33 -21.02 -2.68 0.41
N ALA A 34 -21.61 -3.83 0.13
CA ALA A 34 -22.97 -4.12 0.55
C ALA A 34 -22.97 -4.48 2.05
N GLU A 35 -24.02 -4.06 2.78
CA GLU A 35 -24.18 -4.33 4.22
C GLU A 35 -24.77 -5.72 4.52
N THR A 36 -24.96 -6.56 3.50
CA THR A 36 -25.62 -7.86 3.61
C THR A 36 -24.60 -9.02 3.63
N GLY A 37 -24.70 -9.92 4.61
CA GLY A 37 -23.84 -11.10 4.75
C GLY A 37 -22.78 -10.95 5.86
N ASN A 38 -21.85 -11.91 6.00
CA ASN A 38 -20.71 -11.77 6.90
C ASN A 38 -19.52 -11.16 6.16
N PRO A 39 -19.23 -9.86 6.32
CA PRO A 39 -18.21 -9.17 5.53
C PRO A 39 -16.78 -9.67 5.77
N PHE A 40 -16.52 -10.37 6.88
CA PHE A 40 -15.19 -10.90 7.20
C PHE A 40 -14.89 -12.25 6.55
N LYS A 41 -15.91 -13.04 6.24
CA LYS A 41 -15.75 -14.39 5.66
C LYS A 41 -16.15 -14.46 4.20
N ASP A 42 -17.09 -13.62 3.79
CA ASP A 42 -17.77 -13.77 2.50
C ASP A 42 -17.25 -12.81 1.43
N VAL A 43 -16.39 -11.86 1.78
CA VAL A 43 -15.90 -10.82 0.85
C VAL A 43 -14.39 -10.91 0.69
N SER A 44 -13.94 -11.20 -0.53
CA SER A 44 -12.55 -11.04 -0.92
C SER A 44 -12.36 -9.67 -1.57
N LEU A 45 -11.32 -8.95 -1.18
CA LEU A 45 -10.93 -7.69 -1.81
C LEU A 45 -9.42 -7.65 -1.94
N GLU A 46 -8.95 -7.30 -3.12
CA GLU A 46 -7.55 -6.95 -3.39
C GLU A 46 -7.51 -5.75 -4.34
N ALA A 47 -6.40 -5.02 -4.34
CA ALA A 47 -6.12 -4.01 -5.35
C ALA A 47 -4.74 -4.24 -5.95
N VAL A 48 -4.68 -4.19 -7.28
CA VAL A 48 -3.44 -4.24 -8.05
C VAL A 48 -3.03 -2.80 -8.34
N PHE A 49 -1.91 -2.39 -7.77
CA PHE A 49 -1.27 -1.09 -7.98
C PHE A 49 -0.20 -1.22 -9.06
N THR A 50 -0.10 -0.24 -9.96
CA THR A 50 0.86 -0.27 -11.07
C THR A 50 1.50 1.09 -11.31
N ASN A 51 2.83 1.09 -11.41
CA ASN A 51 3.67 2.22 -11.85
C ASN A 51 4.82 1.68 -12.73
N GLY A 52 4.67 1.83 -14.05
CA GLY A 52 5.61 1.25 -15.02
C GLY A 52 5.69 -0.28 -14.86
N ASN A 53 6.89 -0.78 -14.55
CA ASN A 53 7.13 -2.21 -14.30
C ASN A 53 6.86 -2.65 -12.86
N ASN A 54 6.56 -1.72 -11.95
CA ASN A 54 6.24 -2.03 -10.57
C ASN A 54 4.76 -2.41 -10.48
N ILE A 55 4.49 -3.62 -9.98
CA ILE A 55 3.14 -4.15 -9.80
C ILE A 55 3.05 -4.75 -8.40
N ASP A 56 2.18 -4.19 -7.57
CA ASP A 56 1.97 -4.64 -6.20
C ASP A 56 0.50 -5.02 -6.01
N THR A 57 0.24 -6.25 -5.55
CA THR A 57 -1.11 -6.72 -5.21
C THR A 57 -1.29 -6.68 -3.70
N ILE A 58 -2.24 -5.86 -3.24
CA ILE A 58 -2.47 -5.61 -1.81
C ILE A 58 -3.86 -6.09 -1.44
N ALA A 59 -3.94 -6.92 -0.39
CA ALA A 59 -5.20 -7.36 0.17
C ALA A 59 -5.93 -6.19 0.86
N GLY A 60 -7.25 -6.14 0.64
CA GLY A 60 -8.15 -5.26 1.36
C GLY A 60 -8.70 -5.91 2.62
N PHE A 61 -9.29 -5.11 3.48
CA PHE A 61 -9.93 -5.54 4.72
C PHE A 61 -11.23 -4.77 4.95
N TYR A 62 -12.11 -5.35 5.75
CA TYR A 62 -13.33 -4.70 6.21
C TYR A 62 -13.04 -3.81 7.43
N ASP A 63 -13.50 -2.56 7.39
CA ASP A 63 -13.25 -1.53 8.43
C ASP A 63 -14.52 -1.17 9.23
N GLY A 64 -15.59 -1.98 9.12
CA GLY A 64 -16.86 -1.70 9.76
C GLY A 64 -17.77 -0.77 8.95
N GLY A 65 -19.06 -0.70 9.33
CA GLY A 65 -20.02 0.23 8.72
C GLY A 65 -20.22 0.07 7.20
N GLY A 66 -20.02 -1.14 6.65
CA GLY A 66 -20.08 -1.37 5.21
C GLY A 66 -18.86 -0.84 4.42
N LEU A 67 -17.79 -0.42 5.11
CA LEU A 67 -16.58 0.11 4.47
C LEU A 67 -15.50 -0.96 4.34
N PHE A 68 -14.87 -0.98 3.17
CA PHE A 68 -13.73 -1.80 2.86
C PHE A 68 -12.56 -0.91 2.47
N LYS A 69 -11.36 -1.28 2.92
CA LYS A 69 -10.15 -0.48 2.74
C LYS A 69 -9.02 -1.29 2.14
N VAL A 70 -8.19 -0.63 1.37
CA VAL A 70 -6.88 -1.14 0.91
C VAL A 70 -5.83 -0.10 1.25
N ARG A 71 -4.77 -0.50 1.94
CA ARG A 71 -3.68 0.38 2.35
C ARG A 71 -2.39 0.01 1.64
N PHE A 72 -1.95 0.88 0.75
CA PHE A 72 -0.74 0.69 -0.04
C PHE A 72 0.34 1.68 0.40
N MET A 73 1.58 1.23 0.46
CA MET A 73 2.73 2.07 0.78
C MET A 73 3.70 2.10 -0.40
N PRO A 74 3.66 3.13 -1.26
CA PRO A 74 4.46 3.16 -2.48
C PRO A 74 5.95 3.23 -2.16
N GLN A 75 6.73 2.38 -2.84
CA GLN A 75 8.19 2.32 -2.71
C GLN A 75 8.92 3.11 -3.79
N VAL A 76 8.21 3.52 -4.84
CA VAL A 76 8.77 4.22 -6.00
C VAL A 76 7.91 5.46 -6.30
N GLU A 77 8.57 6.56 -6.62
CA GLU A 77 7.96 7.83 -7.00
C GLU A 77 7.26 7.74 -8.38
N GLY A 78 6.38 8.70 -8.65
CA GLY A 78 5.68 8.82 -9.93
C GLY A 78 4.22 8.37 -9.89
N ASN A 79 3.62 8.23 -11.07
CA ASN A 79 2.18 8.02 -11.22
C ASN A 79 1.82 6.55 -11.00
N TRP A 80 1.01 6.31 -9.99
CA TRP A 80 0.42 5.01 -9.70
C TRP A 80 -1.03 4.97 -10.17
N THR A 81 -1.41 3.83 -10.72
CA THR A 81 -2.81 3.47 -10.98
C THR A 81 -3.18 2.25 -10.18
N TYR A 82 -4.46 2.06 -9.89
CA TYR A 82 -4.92 0.83 -9.28
C TYR A 82 -6.21 0.31 -9.90
N ILE A 83 -6.40 -1.00 -9.82
CA ILE A 83 -7.67 -1.68 -10.09
C ILE A 83 -7.96 -2.67 -8.98
N THR A 84 -9.18 -2.64 -8.45
CA THR A 84 -9.64 -3.58 -7.43
C THR A 84 -10.22 -4.84 -8.03
N ARG A 85 -10.08 -5.96 -7.32
CA ARG A 85 -10.68 -7.25 -7.63
C ARG A 85 -11.42 -7.76 -6.41
N SER A 86 -12.66 -8.18 -6.60
CA SER A 86 -13.51 -8.67 -5.53
C SER A 86 -14.60 -9.58 -6.08
N ASN A 87 -15.08 -10.50 -5.26
CA ASN A 87 -16.30 -11.26 -5.54
C ASN A 87 -17.58 -10.40 -5.41
N VAL A 88 -17.49 -9.23 -4.77
CA VAL A 88 -18.61 -8.28 -4.64
C VAL A 88 -18.57 -7.24 -5.75
N LYS A 89 -19.65 -7.15 -6.54
CA LYS A 89 -19.74 -6.25 -7.71
C LYS A 89 -19.49 -4.77 -7.37
N THR A 90 -19.91 -4.30 -6.20
CA THR A 90 -19.71 -2.90 -5.80
C THR A 90 -18.26 -2.58 -5.46
N LEU A 91 -17.45 -3.59 -5.13
CA LEU A 91 -16.03 -3.47 -4.79
C LEU A 91 -15.12 -3.85 -5.96
N ASN A 92 -15.61 -4.65 -6.91
CA ASN A 92 -14.82 -5.15 -8.04
C ASN A 92 -14.64 -4.09 -9.15
N GLY A 93 -13.46 -4.05 -9.76
CA GLY A 93 -13.18 -3.24 -10.95
C GLY A 93 -13.11 -1.73 -10.71
N ARG A 94 -13.05 -1.28 -9.44
CA ARG A 94 -12.83 0.13 -9.10
C ARG A 94 -11.43 0.54 -9.47
N LYS A 95 -11.31 1.67 -10.17
CA LYS A 95 -10.06 2.22 -10.66
C LYS A 95 -9.78 3.57 -10.04
N GLY A 96 -8.52 3.87 -9.83
CA GLY A 96 -8.07 5.20 -9.44
C GLY A 96 -6.62 5.41 -9.79
N ARG A 97 -6.13 6.61 -9.49
CA ARG A 97 -4.73 6.99 -9.69
C ARG A 97 -4.30 7.93 -8.58
N PHE A 98 -3.01 7.94 -8.28
CA PHE A 98 -2.40 8.87 -7.35
C PHE A 98 -0.94 9.10 -7.74
N THR A 99 -0.37 10.21 -7.30
CA THR A 99 1.03 10.57 -7.53
C THR A 99 1.84 10.23 -6.28
N CYS A 100 2.85 9.37 -6.42
CA CYS A 100 3.83 9.15 -5.37
C CYS A 100 4.90 10.25 -5.44
N THR A 101 4.95 11.12 -4.43
CA THR A 101 5.91 12.23 -4.36
C THR A 101 7.14 11.85 -3.52
N PRO A 102 8.28 12.53 -3.72
CA PRO A 102 9.44 12.34 -2.84
C PRO A 102 9.07 12.53 -1.36
N PRO A 103 9.70 11.79 -0.44
CA PRO A 103 9.46 11.96 0.98
C PRO A 103 9.89 13.36 1.43
N THR A 104 9.11 13.97 2.32
CA THR A 104 9.45 15.29 2.90
C THR A 104 9.62 15.23 4.41
N GLY A 105 10.41 16.16 4.97
CA GLY A 105 10.66 16.23 6.41
C GLY A 105 11.28 14.95 6.99
N ASN A 106 10.73 14.46 8.09
CA ASN A 106 11.25 13.29 8.84
C ASN A 106 10.72 11.94 8.31
N ASN A 107 10.53 11.82 7.00
CA ASN A 107 10.09 10.57 6.36
C ASN A 107 11.29 9.81 5.79
N TYR A 108 11.92 8.98 6.62
CA TYR A 108 13.09 8.17 6.26
C TYR A 108 12.74 6.80 5.67
N GLY A 109 11.45 6.48 5.60
CA GLY A 109 10.97 5.19 5.14
C GLY A 109 11.11 4.07 6.18
N PRO A 110 10.79 2.83 5.77
CA PRO A 110 10.87 1.68 6.66
C PRO A 110 12.33 1.39 7.05
N VAL A 111 12.54 1.02 8.31
CA VAL A 111 13.85 0.55 8.80
C VAL A 111 14.22 -0.72 8.05
N SER A 112 15.31 -0.67 7.30
CA SER A 112 15.86 -1.80 6.55
C SER A 112 17.17 -2.24 7.20
N VAL A 113 17.34 -3.55 7.41
CA VAL A 113 18.61 -4.10 7.88
C VAL A 113 19.59 -4.08 6.71
N LYS A 114 20.72 -3.39 6.86
CA LYS A 114 21.69 -3.20 5.77
C LYS A 114 22.65 -4.38 5.61
N ASP A 115 22.92 -5.10 6.70
CA ASP A 115 23.91 -6.19 6.74
C ASP A 115 23.32 -7.42 7.43
N THR A 116 22.90 -8.40 6.64
CA THR A 116 22.56 -9.74 7.16
C THR A 116 23.84 -10.54 7.32
N PHE A 117 24.40 -10.59 8.53
CA PHE A 117 25.47 -11.53 8.83
C PHE A 117 24.89 -12.93 9.00
N PHE A 118 25.18 -13.83 8.06
CA PHE A 118 24.94 -15.26 8.22
C PHE A 118 26.07 -15.82 9.08
N LEU A 119 25.80 -16.12 10.36
CA LEU A 119 26.71 -16.91 11.17
C LEU A 119 26.45 -18.40 10.85
N PRO A 120 27.36 -19.12 10.19
CA PRO A 120 27.24 -20.57 10.11
C PRO A 120 27.37 -21.14 11.51
N MET A 121 26.41 -21.97 11.94
CA MET A 121 26.55 -22.73 13.18
C MET A 121 27.72 -23.71 13.02
N GLN A 122 28.87 -23.35 13.60
CA GLN A 122 29.91 -24.32 13.92
C GLN A 122 30.26 -24.19 15.41
N THR A 123 29.91 -25.27 16.11
CA THR A 123 30.44 -25.75 17.39
C THR A 123 30.24 -24.90 18.65
N ALA A 124 29.28 -25.40 19.45
CA ALA A 124 29.12 -25.32 20.90
C ALA A 124 30.27 -24.66 21.70
N ASN A 125 29.96 -23.51 22.32
CA ASN A 125 30.25 -23.14 23.71
C ASN A 125 30.21 -21.61 23.88
N HIS A 126 29.02 -21.01 23.70
CA HIS A 126 28.83 -19.63 24.11
C HIS A 126 27.48 -19.47 24.81
N ILE A 127 27.54 -18.89 26.01
CA ILE A 127 26.42 -18.66 26.92
C ILE A 127 25.46 -17.67 26.26
N ILE A 128 24.19 -18.06 26.09
CA ILE A 128 23.13 -17.13 25.68
C ILE A 128 22.71 -16.31 26.92
N PRO A 129 22.71 -14.96 26.88
CA PRO A 129 22.14 -14.15 27.94
C PRO A 129 20.66 -14.48 28.11
N SER A 130 20.26 -14.81 29.34
CA SER A 130 18.90 -15.22 29.68
C SER A 130 17.87 -14.12 29.36
N GLY A 131 17.03 -14.33 28.34
CA GLY A 131 15.91 -13.43 28.09
C GLY A 131 15.21 -13.49 26.72
N LEU A 132 15.70 -14.26 25.73
CA LEU A 132 15.02 -14.34 24.42
C LEU A 132 14.27 -15.68 24.26
N PRO A 133 12.99 -15.68 23.84
CA PRO A 133 12.30 -16.90 23.49
C PRO A 133 12.96 -17.51 22.25
N VAL A 134 13.48 -18.73 22.40
CA VAL A 134 13.96 -19.55 21.30
C VAL A 134 12.73 -20.19 20.67
N MET A 135 12.32 -19.70 19.51
CA MET A 135 11.42 -20.43 18.61
C MET A 135 12.27 -20.94 17.45
N ASP A 136 12.04 -22.20 17.08
CA ASP A 136 12.82 -23.00 16.14
C ASP A 136 13.49 -22.19 15.01
N GLY A 137 14.81 -22.26 14.97
CA GLY A 137 15.62 -22.00 13.77
C GLY A 137 16.24 -20.62 13.59
N PHE A 138 15.92 -19.58 14.37
CA PHE A 138 16.51 -18.24 14.13
C PHE A 138 16.70 -17.41 15.41
N ILE A 139 17.96 -17.09 15.75
CA ILE A 139 18.27 -16.03 16.73
C ILE A 139 18.23 -14.69 16.00
N ARG A 140 17.15 -13.92 16.18
CA ARG A 140 17.12 -12.50 15.81
C ARG A 140 17.87 -11.71 16.89
N VAL A 141 19.14 -11.40 16.66
CA VAL A 141 19.88 -10.46 17.52
C VAL A 141 19.37 -9.06 17.22
N THR A 142 18.63 -8.48 18.16
CA THR A 142 18.27 -7.05 18.12
C THR A 142 19.38 -6.30 18.86
N ALA A 143 20.34 -5.72 18.14
CA ALA A 143 21.34 -4.84 18.72
C ALA A 143 20.84 -3.39 18.63
N TRP A 144 20.83 -2.70 19.78
CA TRP A 144 20.44 -1.29 19.90
C TRP A 144 21.57 -0.34 19.47
N GLN A 145 21.14 0.73 18.78
CA GLN A 145 21.61 2.12 18.73
C GLN A 145 23.09 2.48 19.07
N THR A 146 23.70 3.28 18.20
CA THR A 146 24.44 4.47 18.67
C THR A 146 24.28 5.62 17.69
N LEU A 147 23.75 6.73 18.19
CA LEU A 147 23.85 8.06 17.58
C LEU A 147 25.27 8.57 17.79
N HIS A 148 25.90 9.09 16.74
CA HIS A 148 27.02 10.03 16.81
C HIS A 148 26.64 11.26 15.99
#